data_AF-A0A4R2T4J0-F1
#
_entry.id   AF-A0A4R2T4J0-F1
#
_cell.length_a   1.000
_cell.length_b   1.000
_cell.length_c   1.000
_cell.angle_alpha   90.00
_cell.angle_beta   90.00
_cell.angle_gamma   90.00
#
_symmetry.space_group_name_H-M   'P 1'
#
loop_
_entity.id
_entity.type
_entity.pdbx_description
1 polymer ?
#
loop_
_entity_poly.entity_id
_entity_poly.type
_entity_poly.pdbx_seq_one_letter_code
_entity_poly.pdbx_strand_id
1 'polypeptide(L)'
;MSKAIDEDGRRELPIYGVELRERKRGAEVAIVSIPRSGADAGLQTDVWSASFGNVEAARMIVQVMMSRPKRWGSWVRMARILGREFLTGVIEAEVIGASRLLAEDEAEQRADDDRHHDGGAKTVHLSLVLEGNPRIVAVREGRAFMVLTLETMVEARRVWDWVRWQANAFHEWFMLSQLSGATMLEVMILNSMRIDEAAVKDAGLAAEGPRPLRYWRPAGRGGSRK
;
A
#
# COMPACT_ATOMS: atom_id res chain seq x y z
N MET A 1 1.99 -12.65 35.19
CA MET A 1 1.18 -13.20 34.09
C MET A 1 -0.28 -12.91 34.38
N SER A 2 -0.79 -11.77 33.90
CA SER A 2 -2.20 -11.41 34.05
C SER A 2 -3.03 -12.16 33.01
N LYS A 3 -4.05 -12.88 33.48
CA LYS A 3 -5.18 -13.27 32.64
C LYS A 3 -6.05 -12.04 32.49
N ALA A 4 -6.18 -11.52 31.28
CA ALA A 4 -7.28 -10.62 30.98
C ALA A 4 -8.56 -11.49 30.96
N ILE A 5 -9.58 -11.03 31.65
CA ILE A 5 -10.91 -11.63 31.67
C ILE A 5 -11.82 -10.49 31.26
N ASP A 6 -12.51 -10.66 30.12
CA ASP A 6 -13.61 -9.83 29.66
C ASP A 6 -14.79 -9.92 30.66
N GLU A 7 -15.52 -8.81 30.84
CA GLU A 7 -16.68 -8.64 31.73
C GLU A 7 -17.80 -9.68 31.48
N ASP A 8 -17.79 -10.37 30.34
CA ASP A 8 -18.78 -11.40 29.96
C ASP A 8 -18.46 -12.84 30.42
N GLY A 9 -17.37 -13.09 31.16
CA GLY A 9 -17.05 -14.43 31.71
C GLY A 9 -16.78 -15.51 30.66
N ARG A 10 -16.60 -15.13 29.39
CA ARG A 10 -16.21 -16.05 28.32
C ARG A 10 -14.69 -16.19 28.33
N ARG A 11 -14.21 -17.43 28.45
CA ARG A 11 -12.77 -17.75 28.34
C ARG A 11 -12.20 -17.09 27.09
N GLU A 12 -11.24 -16.17 27.28
CA GLU A 12 -10.47 -15.60 26.18
C GLU A 12 -9.95 -16.74 25.30
N LEU A 13 -10.30 -16.68 24.02
CA LEU A 13 -9.72 -17.58 23.03
C LEU A 13 -8.20 -17.35 23.05
N PRO A 14 -7.37 -18.40 23.03
CA PRO A 14 -5.93 -18.21 22.94
C PRO A 14 -5.65 -17.36 21.69
N ILE A 15 -5.04 -16.19 21.90
CA ILE A 15 -4.57 -15.34 20.82
C ILE A 15 -3.46 -16.12 20.14
N TYR A 16 -3.78 -16.73 19.00
CA TYR A 16 -2.78 -17.37 18.17
C TYR A 16 -1.89 -16.26 17.62
N GLY A 17 -0.65 -16.19 18.11
CA GLY A 17 0.35 -15.28 17.55
C GLY A 17 0.73 -15.74 16.15
N VAL A 18 0.79 -14.83 15.18
CA VAL A 18 1.40 -15.11 13.90
C VAL A 18 2.80 -14.53 13.94
N GLU A 19 3.82 -15.37 13.83
CA GLU A 19 5.22 -14.94 13.88
C GLU A 19 5.81 -14.93 12.47
N LEU A 20 6.44 -13.81 12.10
CA LEU A 20 7.31 -13.70 10.94
C LEU A 20 8.75 -13.79 11.41
N ARG A 21 9.49 -14.82 10.98
CA ARG A 21 10.93 -14.96 11.28
C ARG A 21 11.73 -14.89 10.00
N GLU A 22 12.74 -14.03 9.96
CA GLU A 22 13.69 -13.92 8.85
C GLU A 22 14.95 -14.75 9.16
N ARG A 23 15.31 -15.69 8.28
CA ARG A 23 16.54 -16.47 8.43
C ARG A 23 17.60 -15.99 7.44
N LYS A 24 18.61 -15.27 7.93
CA LYS A 24 19.78 -14.86 7.14
C LYS A 24 20.82 -15.99 7.06
N ARG A 25 20.66 -16.91 6.10
CA ARG A 25 21.73 -17.77 5.60
C ARG A 25 21.60 -17.89 4.09
N GLY A 26 22.26 -17.00 3.34
CA GLY A 26 22.43 -17.08 1.89
C GLY A 26 21.19 -16.85 1.01
N ALA A 27 19.98 -16.97 1.55
CA ALA A 27 18.72 -16.59 0.92
C ALA A 27 17.80 -16.00 1.99
N GLU A 28 17.08 -14.91 1.67
CA GLU A 28 16.07 -14.34 2.56
C GLU A 28 14.88 -15.28 2.61
N VAL A 29 14.80 -16.09 3.67
CA VAL A 29 13.65 -16.97 3.92
C VAL A 29 12.83 -16.37 5.05
N ALA A 30 11.57 -16.08 4.75
CA ALA A 30 10.56 -15.67 5.72
C ALA A 30 9.75 -16.89 6.15
N ILE A 31 9.61 -17.09 7.46
CA ILE A 31 8.80 -18.18 8.02
C ILE A 31 7.58 -17.57 8.70
N VAL A 32 6.40 -18.04 8.32
CA VAL A 32 5.16 -17.75 9.03
C VAL A 32 4.81 -18.98 9.86
N SER A 33 4.62 -18.81 11.17
CA SER A 33 4.19 -19.91 12.04
C SER A 33 3.01 -19.55 12.93
N ILE A 34 2.18 -20.56 13.21
CA ILE A 34 1.08 -20.51 14.17
C ILE A 34 1.46 -21.45 15.34
N PRO A 35 1.94 -20.92 16.47
CA PRO A 35 2.38 -21.73 17.57
C PRO A 35 1.19 -22.39 18.26
N ARG A 36 1.38 -23.64 18.70
CA ARG A 36 0.43 -24.29 19.62
C ARG A 36 0.62 -23.69 21.01
N SER A 37 -0.31 -22.85 21.45
CA SER A 37 -0.40 -22.52 22.87
C SER A 37 -0.83 -23.77 23.65
N GLY A 38 0.09 -24.35 24.41
CA GLY A 38 -0.11 -25.47 25.33
C GLY A 38 0.50 -25.12 26.68
N ALA A 39 -0.14 -25.58 27.76
CA ALA A 39 0.32 -25.33 29.13
C ALA A 39 1.58 -26.14 29.51
N ASP A 40 1.98 -27.11 28.68
CA ASP A 40 3.16 -27.94 28.93
C ASP A 40 4.39 -27.33 28.30
N ALA A 41 5.23 -26.74 29.15
CA ALA A 41 6.54 -26.23 28.82
C ALA A 41 7.45 -27.38 28.33
N GLY A 42 7.83 -27.35 27.05
CA GLY A 42 8.94 -28.16 26.55
C GLY A 42 9.04 -28.31 25.04
N LEU A 43 7.91 -28.44 24.33
CA LEU A 43 7.89 -28.65 22.88
C LEU A 43 6.87 -27.72 22.23
N GLN A 44 7.33 -26.51 21.88
CA GLN A 44 6.56 -25.59 21.05
C GLN A 44 6.45 -26.20 19.64
N THR A 45 5.37 -26.93 19.41
CA THR A 45 5.04 -27.50 18.09
C THR A 45 4.13 -26.52 17.37
N ASP A 46 4.55 -26.08 16.19
CA ASP A 46 3.70 -25.22 15.37
C ASP A 46 2.51 -26.04 14.85
N VAL A 47 1.31 -25.46 14.93
CA VAL A 47 0.11 -26.07 14.30
C VAL A 47 0.26 -26.03 12.78
N TRP A 48 0.92 -24.98 12.29
CA TRP A 48 1.27 -24.81 10.89
C TRP A 48 2.48 -23.88 10.79
N SER A 49 3.37 -24.18 9.85
CA SER A 49 4.44 -23.27 9.44
C SER A 49 4.75 -23.44 7.97
N ALA A 50 5.10 -22.32 7.31
CA ALA A 50 5.55 -22.31 5.93
C ALA A 50 6.72 -21.36 5.74
N SER A 51 7.62 -21.75 4.83
CA SER A 51 8.80 -20.98 4.45
C SER A 51 8.58 -20.36 3.08
N PHE A 52 8.86 -19.07 2.97
CA PHE A 52 8.71 -18.28 1.75
C PHE A 52 10.07 -17.76 1.32
N GLY A 53 10.36 -17.86 0.01
CA GLY A 53 11.53 -17.22 -0.59
C GLY A 53 11.37 -15.72 -0.86
N ASN A 54 10.20 -15.16 -0.54
CA ASN A 54 9.88 -13.74 -0.66
C ASN A 54 9.23 -13.26 0.65
N VAL A 55 9.82 -12.24 1.27
CA VAL A 55 9.32 -11.60 2.50
C VAL A 55 7.95 -10.95 2.28
N GLU A 56 7.67 -10.39 1.11
CA GLU A 56 6.38 -9.77 0.80
C GLU A 56 5.25 -10.80 0.76
N ALA A 57 5.51 -11.99 0.20
CA ALA A 57 4.53 -13.08 0.21
C ALA A 57 4.19 -13.53 1.64
N ALA A 58 5.21 -13.63 2.51
CA ALA A 58 5.00 -13.94 3.91
C ALA A 58 4.20 -12.82 4.62
N ARG A 59 4.53 -11.54 4.38
CA ARG A 59 3.80 -10.39 4.95
C ARG A 59 2.34 -10.36 4.51
N MET A 60 2.05 -10.64 3.24
CA MET A 60 0.69 -10.70 2.73
C MET A 60 -0.14 -11.76 3.47
N ILE A 61 0.43 -12.94 3.69
CA ILE A 61 -0.22 -14.00 4.48
C ILE A 61 -0.49 -13.53 5.91
N VAL A 62 0.51 -12.95 6.57
CA VAL A 62 0.32 -12.40 7.93
C VAL A 62 -0.78 -11.34 7.94
N GLN A 63 -0.83 -10.44 6.95
CA GLN A 63 -1.85 -9.40 6.86
C GLN A 63 -3.26 -9.98 6.67
N VAL A 64 -3.43 -10.94 5.76
CA VAL A 64 -4.68 -11.67 5.57
C VAL A 64 -5.08 -12.36 6.88
N MET A 65 -4.11 -12.93 7.59
CA MET A 65 -4.35 -13.56 8.88
C MET A 65 -4.84 -12.58 9.94
N MET A 66 -4.18 -11.43 10.06
CA MET A 66 -4.49 -10.41 11.04
C MET A 66 -5.77 -9.63 10.73
N SER A 67 -6.23 -9.61 9.47
CA SER A 67 -7.49 -8.95 9.09
C SER A 67 -8.75 -9.67 9.60
N ARG A 68 -8.66 -10.98 9.91
CA ARG A 68 -9.82 -11.84 10.25
C ARG A 68 -9.55 -12.75 11.46
N PRO A 69 -9.07 -12.24 12.61
CA PRO A 69 -8.51 -13.07 13.69
C PRO A 69 -9.47 -14.12 14.25
N LYS A 70 -10.78 -13.82 14.29
CA LYS A 70 -11.83 -14.76 14.73
C LYS A 70 -11.97 -16.00 13.83
N ARG A 71 -11.74 -15.86 12.52
CA ARG A 71 -11.79 -16.97 11.55
C ARG A 71 -10.60 -17.92 11.75
N TRP A 72 -9.40 -17.35 11.89
CA TRP A 72 -8.17 -18.11 12.12
C TRP A 72 -8.22 -18.94 13.39
N GLY A 73 -8.73 -18.40 14.49
CA GLY A 73 -8.91 -19.18 15.72
C GLY A 73 -9.82 -20.40 15.54
N SER A 74 -10.76 -20.38 14.59
CA SER A 74 -11.63 -21.52 14.29
C SER A 74 -10.93 -22.54 13.37
N TRP A 75 -10.24 -22.08 12.33
CA TRP A 75 -9.49 -22.97 11.43
C TRP A 75 -8.32 -23.65 12.11
N VAL A 76 -7.59 -22.96 12.99
CA VAL A 76 -6.51 -23.55 13.79
C VAL A 76 -7.03 -24.65 14.70
N ARG A 77 -8.24 -24.50 15.25
CA ARG A 77 -8.90 -25.57 16.01
C ARG A 77 -9.27 -26.77 15.12
N MET A 78 -9.80 -26.52 13.92
CA MET A 78 -10.12 -27.59 12.96
C MET A 78 -8.87 -28.33 12.47
N ALA A 79 -7.76 -27.62 12.25
CA ALA A 79 -6.49 -28.20 11.84
C ALA A 79 -5.92 -29.21 12.82
N ARG A 80 -6.23 -29.07 14.12
CA ARG A 80 -5.85 -30.06 15.14
C ARG A 80 -6.55 -31.41 14.93
N ILE A 81 -7.72 -31.42 14.28
CA ILE A 81 -8.51 -32.61 13.97
C ILE A 81 -8.17 -33.12 12.57
N LEU A 82 -8.11 -32.21 11.60
CA LEU A 82 -7.98 -32.52 10.17
C LEU A 82 -6.53 -32.56 9.67
N GLY A 83 -5.56 -32.18 10.51
CA GLY A 83 -4.14 -32.11 10.16
C GLY A 83 -3.73 -30.76 9.57
N ARG A 84 -2.42 -30.57 9.43
CA ARG A 84 -1.80 -29.31 8.97
C ARG A 84 -2.15 -28.96 7.52
N GLU A 85 -2.36 -29.95 6.66
CA GLU A 85 -2.65 -29.75 5.23
C GLU A 85 -3.98 -29.01 5.02
N PHE A 86 -4.92 -29.16 5.96
CA PHE A 86 -6.14 -28.37 5.99
C PHE A 86 -5.85 -26.86 6.08
N LEU A 87 -4.91 -26.45 6.94
CA LEU A 87 -4.55 -25.04 7.05
C LEU A 87 -3.84 -24.53 5.81
N THR A 88 -2.99 -25.34 5.19
CA THR A 88 -2.36 -24.97 3.92
C THR A 88 -3.42 -24.66 2.85
N GLY A 89 -4.40 -25.54 2.65
CA GLY A 89 -5.47 -25.30 1.67
C GLY A 89 -6.38 -24.11 1.99
N VAL A 90 -6.66 -23.87 3.29
CA VAL A 90 -7.43 -22.69 3.72
C VAL A 90 -6.66 -21.39 3.49
N ILE A 91 -5.35 -21.38 3.80
CA ILE A 91 -4.48 -20.21 3.57
C ILE A 91 -4.38 -19.92 2.09
N GLU A 92 -4.16 -20.93 1.25
CA GLU A 92 -4.12 -20.77 -0.21
C GLU A 92 -5.44 -20.19 -0.74
N ALA A 93 -6.58 -20.72 -0.31
CA ALA A 93 -7.89 -20.22 -0.72
C ALA A 93 -8.14 -18.76 -0.29
N GLU A 94 -7.75 -18.39 0.93
CA GLU A 94 -7.90 -17.02 1.43
C GLU A 94 -6.95 -16.04 0.75
N VAL A 95 -5.71 -16.44 0.44
CA VAL A 95 -4.73 -15.62 -0.28
C VAL A 95 -5.15 -15.42 -1.74
N ILE A 96 -5.61 -16.48 -2.42
CA ILE A 96 -6.15 -16.40 -3.77
C ILE A 96 -7.41 -15.51 -3.78
N GLY A 97 -8.30 -15.68 -2.80
CA GLY A 97 -9.49 -14.85 -2.64
C GLY A 97 -9.16 -13.38 -2.38
N ALA A 98 -8.18 -13.09 -1.51
CA ALA A 98 -7.71 -11.74 -1.23
C ALA A 98 -7.05 -11.10 -2.46
N SER A 99 -6.23 -11.86 -3.20
CA SER A 99 -5.62 -11.40 -4.45
C SER A 99 -6.68 -11.08 -5.52
N ARG A 100 -7.73 -11.90 -5.58
CA ARG A 100 -8.86 -11.70 -6.49
C ARG A 100 -9.68 -10.46 -6.12
N LEU A 101 -9.97 -10.25 -4.85
CA LEU A 101 -10.67 -9.05 -4.38
C LEU A 101 -9.85 -7.79 -4.63
N LEU A 102 -8.53 -7.83 -4.42
CA LEU A 102 -7.66 -6.70 -4.77
C LEU A 102 -7.64 -6.43 -6.27
N ALA A 103 -7.62 -7.47 -7.10
CA ALA A 103 -7.70 -7.33 -8.54
C ALA A 103 -9.08 -6.84 -9.03
N GLU A 104 -10.16 -7.22 -8.34
CA GLU A 104 -11.52 -6.77 -8.59
C GLU A 104 -11.71 -5.31 -8.14
N ASP A 105 -11.23 -4.93 -6.95
CA ASP A 105 -11.21 -3.54 -6.45
C ASP A 105 -10.36 -2.67 -7.38
N GLU A 106 -9.18 -3.12 -7.83
CA GLU A 106 -8.39 -2.38 -8.81
C GLU A 106 -9.09 -2.27 -10.17
N ALA A 107 -9.82 -3.30 -10.59
CA ALA A 107 -10.58 -3.28 -11.83
C ALA A 107 -11.82 -2.38 -11.72
N GLU A 108 -12.48 -2.35 -10.57
CA GLU A 108 -13.61 -1.48 -10.25
C GLU A 108 -13.14 -0.04 -10.11
N GLN A 109 -12.00 0.22 -9.47
CA GLN A 109 -11.34 1.52 -9.42
C GLN A 109 -11.01 2.01 -10.83
N ARG A 110 -10.41 1.16 -11.69
CA ARG A 110 -10.15 1.51 -13.09
C ARG A 110 -11.44 1.76 -13.88
N ALA A 111 -12.48 0.97 -13.64
CA ALA A 111 -13.77 1.12 -14.30
C ALA A 111 -14.54 2.34 -13.78
N ASP A 112 -14.34 2.74 -12.53
CA ASP A 112 -14.86 3.97 -11.95
C ASP A 112 -14.07 5.18 -12.45
N ASP A 113 -12.75 5.11 -12.54
CA ASP A 113 -11.90 6.13 -13.17
C ASP A 113 -12.33 6.36 -14.63
N ASP A 114 -12.59 5.29 -15.37
CA ASP A 114 -13.09 5.35 -16.75
C ASP A 114 -14.52 5.91 -16.82
N ARG A 115 -15.39 5.61 -15.83
CA ARG A 115 -16.77 6.15 -15.75
C ARG A 115 -16.81 7.62 -15.30
N HIS A 116 -15.88 8.06 -14.47
CA HIS A 116 -15.78 9.44 -13.98
C HIS A 116 -15.03 10.36 -14.96
N HIS A 117 -14.39 9.80 -15.99
CA HIS A 117 -13.76 10.59 -17.06
C HIS A 117 -14.76 11.31 -17.98
N ASP A 118 -16.01 10.84 -18.09
CA ASP A 118 -17.02 11.43 -19.00
C ASP A 118 -18.12 12.25 -18.30
N GLY A 119 -18.18 12.25 -16.96
CA GLY A 119 -19.29 12.82 -16.19
C GLY A 119 -18.93 14.06 -15.37
N GLY A 120 -18.54 15.17 -16.00
CA GLY A 120 -18.45 16.48 -15.33
C GLY A 120 -17.17 16.70 -14.50
N ALA A 121 -16.01 16.50 -15.13
CA ALA A 121 -14.71 16.89 -14.56
C ALA A 121 -14.70 18.40 -14.24
N LYS A 122 -15.03 18.75 -13.00
CA LYS A 122 -14.81 20.09 -12.43
C LYS A 122 -13.34 20.44 -12.64
N THR A 123 -13.08 21.31 -13.60
CA THR A 123 -11.74 21.65 -14.09
C THR A 123 -10.85 22.09 -12.93
N VAL A 124 -9.69 21.44 -12.79
CA VAL A 124 -8.65 21.88 -11.88
C VAL A 124 -7.70 22.79 -12.65
N HIS A 125 -7.54 24.02 -12.17
CA HIS A 125 -6.58 24.98 -12.71
C HIS A 125 -5.29 24.90 -11.90
N LEU A 126 -4.19 24.61 -12.58
CA LEU A 126 -2.87 24.55 -11.99
C LEU A 126 -2.04 25.77 -12.43
N SER A 127 -1.38 26.43 -11.49
CA SER A 127 -0.53 27.60 -11.78
C SER A 127 0.80 27.54 -11.04
N LEU A 128 1.88 27.90 -11.73
CA LEU A 128 3.21 28.09 -11.15
C LEU A 128 3.46 29.59 -10.97
N VAL A 129 3.73 30.01 -9.74
CA VAL A 129 4.10 31.39 -9.41
C VAL A 129 5.57 31.40 -9.02
N LEU A 130 6.38 32.18 -9.73
CA LEU A 130 7.84 32.27 -9.51
C LEU A 130 8.27 33.60 -8.88
N GLU A 131 7.38 34.59 -8.81
CA GLU A 131 7.67 35.88 -8.18
C GLU A 131 7.63 35.76 -6.66
N GLY A 132 8.70 36.21 -5.99
CA GLY A 132 8.86 36.05 -4.54
C GLY A 132 9.18 34.59 -4.18
N ASN A 133 8.39 34.00 -3.28
CA ASN A 133 8.55 32.60 -2.90
C ASN A 133 7.92 31.70 -3.98
N PRO A 134 8.70 30.84 -4.66
CA PRO A 134 8.19 29.94 -5.68
C PRO A 134 7.09 29.04 -5.11
N ARG A 135 5.94 28.98 -5.80
CA ARG A 135 4.83 28.15 -5.35
C ARG A 135 3.99 27.59 -6.48
N ILE A 136 3.39 26.43 -6.23
CA ILE A 136 2.43 25.78 -7.12
C ILE A 136 1.07 25.83 -6.46
N VAL A 137 0.06 26.30 -7.21
CA VAL A 137 -1.31 26.44 -6.71
C VAL A 137 -2.22 25.58 -7.58
N ALA A 138 -3.04 24.74 -6.94
CA ALA A 138 -4.16 24.06 -7.59
C ALA A 138 -5.49 24.64 -7.08
N VAL A 139 -6.32 25.04 -8.04
CA VAL A 139 -7.63 25.67 -7.80
C VAL A 139 -8.71 24.79 -8.41
N ARG A 140 -9.75 24.52 -7.62
CA ARG A 140 -10.97 23.85 -8.07
C ARG A 140 -12.16 24.70 -7.61
N GLU A 141 -13.11 24.95 -8.52
CA GLU A 141 -14.31 25.76 -8.21
C GLU A 141 -13.99 27.14 -7.60
N GLY A 142 -12.92 27.79 -8.09
CA GLY A 142 -12.49 29.10 -7.60
C GLY A 142 -11.84 29.10 -6.21
N ARG A 143 -11.61 27.92 -5.60
CA ARG A 143 -10.93 27.77 -4.30
C ARG A 143 -9.62 27.02 -4.46
N ALA A 144 -8.55 27.59 -3.90
CA ALA A 144 -7.28 26.89 -3.80
C ALA A 144 -7.41 25.75 -2.78
N PHE A 145 -7.11 24.53 -3.19
CA PHE A 145 -7.09 23.36 -2.30
C PHE A 145 -5.66 22.87 -2.03
N MET A 146 -4.69 23.37 -2.78
CA MET A 146 -3.28 23.06 -2.65
C MET A 146 -2.46 24.32 -2.94
N VAL A 147 -1.55 24.64 -2.01
CA VAL A 147 -0.53 25.68 -2.19
C VAL A 147 0.78 25.07 -1.70
N LEU A 148 1.65 24.72 -2.63
CA LEU A 148 2.96 24.16 -2.32
C LEU A 148 4.00 25.26 -2.45
N THR A 149 4.63 25.65 -1.35
CA THR A 149 5.70 26.67 -1.35
C THR A 149 7.05 25.98 -1.33
N LEU A 150 7.96 26.41 -2.19
CA LEU A 150 9.24 25.74 -2.41
C LEU A 150 10.38 26.72 -2.20
N GLU A 151 11.51 26.22 -1.71
CA GLU A 151 12.65 27.05 -1.33
C GLU A 151 13.37 27.64 -2.54
N THR A 152 13.36 26.92 -3.66
CA THR A 152 14.11 27.30 -4.86
C THR A 152 13.26 27.24 -6.13
N MET A 153 13.57 28.13 -7.08
CA MET A 153 12.95 28.09 -8.40
C MET A 153 13.21 26.78 -9.16
N VAL A 154 14.36 26.16 -8.94
CA VAL A 154 14.73 24.89 -9.58
C VAL A 154 13.82 23.78 -9.08
N GLU A 155 13.63 23.70 -7.77
CA GLU A 155 12.70 22.75 -7.16
C GLU A 155 11.26 23.01 -7.61
N ALA A 156 10.84 24.27 -7.67
CA ALA A 156 9.51 24.63 -8.16
C ALA A 156 9.25 24.18 -9.59
N ARG A 157 10.24 24.34 -10.48
CA ARG A 157 10.13 23.82 -11.86
C ARG A 157 10.11 22.30 -11.90
N ARG A 158 10.92 21.62 -11.07
CA ARG A 158 10.95 20.15 -10.98
C ARG A 158 9.61 19.59 -10.51
N VAL A 159 9.06 20.12 -9.43
CA VAL A 159 7.77 19.68 -8.89
C VAL A 159 6.64 20.03 -9.87
N TRP A 160 6.66 21.23 -10.45
CA TRP A 160 5.69 21.62 -11.49
C TRP A 160 5.68 20.64 -12.66
N ASP A 161 6.87 20.28 -13.14
CA ASP A 161 6.98 19.35 -14.26
C ASP A 161 6.53 17.94 -13.91
N TRP A 162 6.58 17.52 -12.64
CA TRP A 162 5.97 16.26 -12.20
C TRP A 162 4.44 16.39 -12.10
N VAL A 163 3.95 17.42 -11.39
CA VAL A 163 2.51 17.62 -11.11
C VAL A 163 1.68 17.69 -12.39
N ARG A 164 2.18 18.34 -13.45
CA ARG A 164 1.47 18.44 -14.75
C ARG A 164 1.16 17.08 -15.39
N TRP A 165 1.89 16.01 -15.05
CA TRP A 165 1.65 14.66 -15.56
C TRP A 165 0.68 13.87 -14.68
N GLN A 166 0.31 14.39 -13.51
CA GLN A 166 -0.58 13.74 -12.56
C GLN A 166 -2.05 14.18 -12.73
N ALA A 167 -2.46 14.57 -13.94
CA ALA A 167 -3.79 15.12 -14.20
C ALA A 167 -4.93 14.22 -13.70
N ASN A 168 -4.76 12.90 -13.78
CA ASN A 168 -5.75 11.92 -13.32
C ASN A 168 -5.87 11.87 -11.79
N ALA A 169 -4.80 12.22 -11.06
CA ALA A 169 -4.78 12.17 -9.60
C ALA A 169 -5.39 13.43 -8.94
N PHE A 170 -5.68 14.49 -9.70
CA PHE A 170 -6.14 15.76 -9.13
C PHE A 170 -7.48 15.66 -8.40
N HIS A 171 -8.37 14.76 -8.82
CA HIS A 171 -9.62 14.53 -8.11
C HIS A 171 -9.35 13.94 -6.72
N GLU A 172 -8.52 12.91 -6.64
CA GLU A 172 -8.12 12.27 -5.39
C GLU A 172 -7.40 13.24 -4.46
N TRP A 173 -6.49 14.06 -5.01
CA TRP A 173 -5.78 15.09 -4.24
C TRP A 173 -6.73 16.12 -3.65
N PHE A 174 -7.76 16.52 -4.41
CA PHE A 174 -8.80 17.39 -3.88
C PHE A 174 -9.52 16.71 -2.72
N MET A 175 -9.98 15.47 -2.86
CA MET A 175 -10.65 14.74 -1.79
C MET A 175 -9.76 14.59 -0.54
N LEU A 176 -8.49 14.24 -0.74
CA LEU A 176 -7.51 14.12 0.33
C LEU A 176 -7.27 15.46 1.03
N SER A 177 -7.21 16.57 0.29
CA SER A 177 -7.07 17.90 0.89
C SER A 177 -8.24 18.26 1.80
N GLN A 178 -9.46 17.81 1.46
CA GLN A 178 -10.65 18.05 2.29
C GLN A 178 -10.66 17.17 3.54
N LEU A 179 -10.14 15.95 3.45
CA LEU A 179 -10.15 14.97 4.54
C LEU A 179 -8.98 15.15 5.52
N SER A 180 -7.78 15.39 5.00
CA SER A 180 -6.52 15.34 5.77
C SER A 180 -5.78 16.69 5.83
N GLY A 181 -6.31 17.70 5.14
CA GLY A 181 -5.72 19.05 5.07
C GLY A 181 -4.57 19.17 4.05
N ALA A 182 -4.20 20.42 3.78
CA ALA A 182 -3.23 20.77 2.74
C ALA A 182 -1.80 20.26 3.04
N THR A 183 -1.38 20.23 4.31
CA THR A 183 -0.03 19.79 4.70
C THR A 183 0.22 18.33 4.38
N MET A 184 -0.77 17.45 4.60
CA MET A 184 -0.64 16.03 4.28
C MET A 184 -0.53 15.82 2.76
N LEU A 185 -1.32 16.57 1.99
CA LEU A 185 -1.27 16.53 0.53
C LEU A 185 0.12 16.96 0.01
N GLU A 186 0.70 18.00 0.58
CA GLU A 186 2.06 18.46 0.26
C GLU A 186 3.11 17.36 0.50
N VAL A 187 3.10 16.73 1.69
CA VAL A 187 4.03 15.63 2.02
C VAL A 187 3.87 14.47 1.04
N MET A 188 2.62 14.10 0.72
CA MET A 188 2.33 13.02 -0.22
C MET A 188 2.87 13.33 -1.62
N ILE A 189 2.64 14.55 -2.13
CA ILE A 189 3.11 14.99 -3.45
C ILE A 189 4.63 14.93 -3.53
N LEU A 190 5.33 15.50 -2.54
CA LEU A 190 6.79 15.53 -2.54
C LEU A 190 7.38 14.12 -2.42
N ASN A 191 6.80 13.24 -1.63
CA ASN A 191 7.25 11.85 -1.51
C ASN A 191 6.99 11.06 -2.79
N SER A 192 5.81 11.21 -3.40
CA SER A 192 5.46 10.52 -4.66
C SER A 192 6.38 10.95 -5.79
N MET A 193 6.66 12.26 -5.91
CA MET A 193 7.63 12.78 -6.86
C MET A 193 9.03 12.18 -6.67
N ARG A 194 9.49 12.04 -5.42
CA ARG A 194 10.81 11.45 -5.12
C ARG A 194 10.89 9.97 -5.48
N ILE A 195 9.80 9.22 -5.25
CA ILE A 195 9.70 7.80 -5.64
C ILE A 195 9.77 7.66 -7.15
N ASP A 196 8.98 8.44 -7.88
CA ASP A 196 8.99 8.44 -9.35
C ASP A 196 10.35 8.88 -9.90
N GLU A 197 10.98 9.88 -9.28
CA GLU A 197 12.31 10.35 -9.66
C GLU A 197 13.37 9.24 -9.48
N ALA A 198 13.31 8.48 -8.38
CA ALA A 198 14.18 7.33 -8.16
C ALA A 198 13.94 6.24 -9.22
N ALA A 199 12.68 5.91 -9.51
CA ALA A 199 12.33 4.91 -10.52
C ALA A 199 12.83 5.29 -11.94
N VAL A 200 12.70 6.57 -12.32
CA VAL A 200 13.19 7.07 -13.61
C VAL A 200 14.72 7.06 -13.69
N LYS A 201 15.42 7.33 -12.57
CA LYS A 201 16.88 7.21 -12.48
C LYS A 201 17.34 5.77 -12.60
N ASP A 202 16.69 4.85 -11.89
CA ASP A 202 17.00 3.42 -11.93
C ASP A 202 16.77 2.83 -13.33
N ALA A 203 15.78 3.35 -14.06
CA ALA A 203 15.52 3.00 -15.45
C ALA A 203 16.54 3.59 -16.46
N GLY A 204 17.51 4.40 -16.02
CA GLY A 204 18.48 5.06 -16.90
C GLY A 204 17.84 6.12 -17.81
N LEU A 205 16.63 6.57 -17.49
CA LEU A 205 15.87 7.56 -18.28
C LEU A 205 16.12 8.99 -17.81
N ALA A 206 16.86 9.17 -16.71
CA ALA A 206 17.22 10.46 -16.18
C ALA A 206 18.37 11.10 -16.98
N ALA A 207 18.20 12.39 -17.35
CA ALA A 207 19.32 13.19 -17.84
C ALA A 207 20.20 13.59 -16.65
N GLU A 208 21.53 13.52 -16.80
CA GLU A 208 22.47 13.96 -15.77
C GLU A 208 22.31 15.48 -15.50
N GLY A 209 21.88 15.83 -14.30
CA GLY A 209 21.79 17.21 -13.81
C GLY A 209 20.50 17.53 -13.05
N PRO A 210 20.37 18.75 -12.48
CA PRO A 210 19.19 19.20 -11.75
C PRO A 210 17.98 19.52 -12.67
N ARG A 211 18.06 19.12 -13.94
CA ARG A 211 17.01 19.41 -14.91
C ARG A 211 15.80 18.53 -14.64
N PRO A 212 14.58 19.06 -14.84
CA PRO A 212 13.36 18.26 -14.75
C PRO A 212 13.46 17.05 -15.68
N LEU A 213 13.09 15.88 -15.16
CA LEU A 213 13.10 14.64 -15.90
C LEU A 213 12.23 14.81 -17.13
N ARG A 214 12.85 14.81 -18.33
CA ARG A 214 12.14 14.94 -19.60
C ARG A 214 11.16 13.78 -19.86
N TYR A 215 11.27 12.72 -19.06
CA TYR A 215 10.55 11.47 -19.24
C TYR A 215 9.90 11.02 -17.92
N TRP A 216 8.87 11.74 -17.47
CA TRP A 216 7.97 11.26 -16.41
C TRP A 216 7.01 10.15 -16.87
N ARG A 217 7.31 9.47 -17.99
CA ARG A 217 6.49 8.34 -18.44
C ARG A 217 6.91 7.08 -17.67
N PRO A 218 6.01 6.41 -16.93
CA PRO A 218 6.30 5.07 -16.47
C PRO A 218 6.39 4.14 -17.69
N ALA A 219 7.41 3.28 -17.70
CA ALA A 219 7.51 2.17 -18.62
C ALA A 219 6.39 1.16 -18.29
N GLY A 220 5.18 1.36 -18.83
CA GLY A 220 4.07 0.44 -18.56
C GLY A 220 2.65 0.92 -18.81
N ARG A 221 2.33 1.40 -20.02
CA ARG A 221 1.03 1.07 -20.67
C ARG A 221 1.33 0.87 -22.15
N GLY A 222 1.76 -0.35 -22.48
CA GLY A 222 1.89 -0.83 -23.85
C GLY A 222 0.52 -0.95 -24.50
N GLY A 223 -0.05 0.19 -24.88
CA GLY A 223 -1.11 0.24 -25.88
C GLY A 223 -0.52 -0.21 -27.20
N SER A 224 -0.76 -1.48 -27.54
CA SER A 224 -0.56 -2.03 -28.88
C SER A 224 -1.21 -1.07 -29.89
N ARG A 225 -0.39 -0.42 -30.70
CA ARG A 225 -0.86 0.31 -31.88
C ARG A 225 -0.92 -0.70 -33.03
N LYS A 226 -2.12 -0.82 -33.60
CA LYS A 226 -2.32 -1.23 -34.98
C LYS A 226 -1.61 -0.26 -35.92
#